data_AF-A0A5E4C6M0-F1
#
_entry.id   AF-A0A5E4C6M0-F1
#
_cell.length_a   1.000
_cell.length_b   1.000
_cell.length_c   1.000
_cell.angle_alpha   90.00
_cell.angle_beta   90.00
_cell.angle_gamma   90.00
#
_symmetry.space_group_name_H-M   'P 1'
#
loop_
_entity.id
_entity.type
_entity.pdbx_description
1 polymer ?
#
loop_
_entity_poly.entity_id
_entity_poly.type
_entity_poly.pdbx_seq_one_letter_code
_entity_poly.pdbx_strand_id
1 'polypeptide(L)'
;MNNLNAPPNWNIRPDSRADGGGGSRWNYALLVPMLGLAAFRWIWSRESQKEIAKEREAYRQRTVAFQQDLEAKYHAVISENRRAVAQLSLELEKEQNRTTSYREALISQGRKLVEEKKLLEREWAKVMQERSQLQPLRSVYLSRLEEEEDWQRKAQLMLKEVGEALAERQNIYCSLVTPRHSRLELEKNLLVRAAVDPVAADLEMAAGLTDIFKHDTYCGDIWNSNKRQNGRLMWLYLKYWELVVELKKFKRVEKAILEK
;
A
#
# COMPACT_ATOMS: atom_id res chain seq x y z
N MET A 1 6.80 -76.16 26.24
CA MET A 1 6.66 -77.10 25.10
C MET A 1 7.32 -78.41 25.50
N ASN A 2 6.54 -79.48 25.55
CA ASN A 2 6.98 -80.82 25.97
C ASN A 2 7.92 -81.42 24.92
N ASN A 3 9.05 -81.96 25.38
CA ASN A 3 10.09 -82.60 24.58
C ASN A 3 9.74 -84.10 24.42
N LEU A 4 9.37 -84.52 23.21
CA LEU A 4 8.85 -85.87 22.89
C LEU A 4 9.91 -86.86 22.36
N ASN A 5 11.19 -86.56 22.51
CA ASN A 5 12.28 -87.41 21.98
C ASN A 5 12.95 -88.28 23.06
N ALA A 6 12.21 -89.22 23.67
CA ALA A 6 12.80 -90.31 24.43
C ALA A 6 11.98 -91.61 24.28
N PRO A 7 12.52 -92.68 23.65
CA PRO A 7 11.95 -94.02 23.78
C PRO A 7 12.63 -94.78 24.94
N PRO A 8 11.89 -95.31 25.94
CA PRO A 8 12.48 -96.20 26.93
C PRO A 8 12.54 -97.65 26.43
N ASN A 9 13.77 -98.13 26.29
CA ASN A 9 14.31 -99.47 26.56
C ASN A 9 13.38 -100.70 26.40
N TRP A 10 13.61 -101.48 25.34
CA TRP A 10 13.17 -102.87 25.24
C TRP A 10 14.22 -103.81 25.81
N ASN A 11 13.88 -104.53 26.88
CA ASN A 11 14.69 -105.62 27.42
C ASN A 11 13.85 -106.91 27.41
N ILE A 12 13.94 -107.69 26.34
CA ILE A 12 13.52 -109.10 26.33
C ILE A 12 14.77 -109.92 26.05
N ARG A 13 15.29 -110.60 27.08
CA ARG A 13 16.33 -111.64 26.95
C ARG A 13 15.66 -112.96 26.56
N PRO A 14 16.21 -113.75 25.61
CA PRO A 14 15.93 -115.17 25.54
C PRO A 14 17.06 -115.91 26.27
N ASP A 15 16.76 -116.43 27.46
CA ASP A 15 17.60 -117.44 28.10
C ASP A 15 17.31 -118.85 27.53
N SER A 16 18.36 -119.64 27.59
CA SER A 16 18.62 -120.92 26.92
C SER A 16 18.13 -122.18 27.66
N ARG A 17 17.82 -123.21 26.85
CA ARG A 17 17.85 -124.67 27.10
C ARG A 17 16.82 -125.31 28.06
N ALA A 18 15.98 -126.17 27.50
CA ALA A 18 15.78 -127.60 27.83
C ALA A 18 14.80 -128.19 26.79
N ASP A 19 15.28 -128.99 25.84
CA ASP A 19 15.26 -130.47 25.86
C ASP A 19 13.87 -131.10 25.71
N GLY A 20 13.74 -131.98 24.71
CA GLY A 20 12.74 -133.06 24.72
C GLY A 20 11.63 -133.02 23.67
N GLY A 21 11.93 -133.50 22.47
CA GLY A 21 11.09 -134.46 21.73
C GLY A 21 9.70 -134.05 21.20
N GLY A 22 9.53 -134.15 19.87
CA GLY A 22 8.27 -134.56 19.25
C GLY A 22 7.52 -133.53 18.39
N GLY A 23 7.68 -133.65 17.06
CA GLY A 23 6.71 -133.36 15.99
C GLY A 23 5.86 -132.07 15.96
N SER A 24 5.88 -131.33 14.84
CA SER A 24 4.69 -130.97 14.03
C SER A 24 4.95 -129.85 13.00
N ARG A 25 4.10 -129.85 11.96
CA ARG A 25 4.10 -129.07 10.70
C ARG A 25 4.18 -127.54 10.88
N TRP A 26 4.94 -126.89 9.99
CA TRP A 26 4.92 -125.43 9.76
C TRP A 26 3.53 -124.94 9.29
N ASN A 27 3.02 -123.89 9.93
CA ASN A 27 1.68 -123.33 9.69
C ASN A 27 1.76 -122.07 8.80
N TYR A 28 1.66 -122.26 7.48
CA TYR A 28 1.71 -121.19 6.46
C TYR A 28 0.52 -120.20 6.51
N ALA A 29 -0.55 -120.51 7.26
CA ALA A 29 -1.78 -119.71 7.32
C ALA A 29 -1.62 -118.35 8.03
N LEU A 30 -0.62 -118.19 8.91
CA LEU A 30 -0.36 -116.95 9.66
C LEU A 30 0.70 -116.05 9.00
N LEU A 31 1.56 -116.61 8.14
CA LEU A 31 2.65 -115.88 7.47
C LEU A 31 2.13 -115.03 6.30
N VAL A 32 1.17 -115.53 5.54
CA VAL A 32 0.66 -114.86 4.33
C VAL A 32 -0.08 -113.54 4.66
N PRO A 33 -0.99 -113.48 5.66
CA PRO A 33 -1.65 -112.23 6.03
C PRO A 33 -0.68 -111.19 6.62
N MET A 34 0.32 -111.63 7.39
CA MET A 34 1.32 -110.75 7.99
C MET A 34 2.26 -110.13 6.95
N LEU A 35 2.67 -110.91 5.94
CA LEU A 35 3.46 -110.41 4.81
C LEU A 35 2.66 -109.44 3.92
N GLY A 36 1.37 -109.73 3.67
CA GLY A 36 0.48 -108.84 2.94
C GLY A 36 0.26 -107.49 3.63
N LEU A 37 0.08 -107.48 4.96
CA LEU A 37 -0.02 -106.26 5.76
C LEU A 37 1.30 -105.49 5.80
N ALA A 38 2.45 -106.17 5.89
CA ALA A 38 3.76 -105.52 5.84
C ALA A 38 4.00 -104.87 4.47
N ALA A 39 3.65 -105.55 3.37
CA ALA A 39 3.74 -105.01 2.01
C ALA A 39 2.78 -103.83 1.79
N PHE A 40 1.53 -103.91 2.26
CA PHE A 40 0.57 -102.81 2.19
C PHE A 40 1.03 -101.60 3.03
N ARG A 41 1.54 -101.84 4.24
CA ARG A 41 2.10 -100.79 5.10
C ARG A 41 3.34 -100.15 4.46
N TRP A 42 4.15 -100.91 3.74
CA TRP A 42 5.31 -100.39 2.99
C TRP A 42 4.88 -99.57 1.76
N ILE A 43 3.94 -100.07 0.95
CA ILE A 43 3.39 -99.34 -0.20
C ILE A 43 2.70 -98.04 0.27
N TRP A 44 1.85 -98.12 1.29
CA TRP A 44 1.16 -96.96 1.85
C TRP A 44 2.12 -95.96 2.51
N SER A 45 3.12 -96.44 3.26
CA SER A 45 4.17 -95.58 3.82
C SER A 45 5.01 -94.92 2.73
N ARG A 46 5.25 -95.59 1.60
CA ARG A 46 6.02 -95.04 0.48
C ARG A 46 5.24 -93.98 -0.30
N GLU A 47 3.96 -94.21 -0.58
CA GLU A 47 3.11 -93.21 -1.26
C GLU A 47 2.83 -92.01 -0.34
N SER A 48 2.54 -92.26 0.95
CA SER A 48 2.38 -91.20 1.95
C SER A 48 3.66 -90.37 2.11
N GLN A 49 4.84 -91.00 2.14
CA GLN A 49 6.11 -90.25 2.17
C GLN A 49 6.32 -89.37 0.94
N LYS A 50 5.90 -89.80 -0.25
CA LYS A 50 5.98 -88.96 -1.46
C LYS A 50 5.00 -87.79 -1.40
N GLU A 51 3.78 -87.98 -0.93
CA GLU A 51 2.81 -86.89 -0.76
C GLU A 51 3.29 -85.88 0.29
N ILE A 52 3.77 -86.37 1.43
CA ILE A 52 4.41 -85.54 2.47
C ILE A 52 5.64 -84.81 1.91
N ALA A 53 6.44 -85.45 1.06
CA ALA A 53 7.59 -84.81 0.43
C ALA A 53 7.16 -83.70 -0.54
N LYS A 54 6.16 -83.96 -1.40
CA LYS A 54 5.60 -82.98 -2.34
C LYS A 54 5.00 -81.78 -1.62
N GLU A 55 4.20 -82.01 -0.57
CA GLU A 55 3.64 -80.92 0.23
C GLU A 55 4.70 -80.14 0.98
N ARG A 56 5.74 -80.81 1.52
CA ARG A 56 6.89 -80.14 2.15
C ARG A 56 7.66 -79.28 1.15
N GLU A 57 7.88 -79.77 -0.07
CA GLU A 57 8.54 -79.00 -1.13
C GLU A 57 7.68 -77.81 -1.56
N ALA A 58 6.38 -78.00 -1.76
CA ALA A 58 5.45 -76.91 -2.08
C ALA A 58 5.38 -75.87 -0.96
N TYR A 59 5.37 -76.29 0.30
CA TYR A 59 5.41 -75.40 1.46
C TYR A 59 6.72 -74.62 1.52
N ARG A 60 7.86 -75.29 1.35
CA ARG A 60 9.19 -74.63 1.29
C ARG A 60 9.26 -73.60 0.16
N GLN A 61 8.75 -73.94 -1.03
CA GLN A 61 8.71 -73.00 -2.16
C GLN A 61 7.84 -71.78 -1.84
N ARG A 62 6.66 -71.99 -1.24
CA ARG A 62 5.79 -70.89 -0.81
C ARG A 62 6.44 -70.02 0.26
N THR A 63 7.14 -70.59 1.23
CA THR A 63 7.84 -69.81 2.26
C THR A 63 8.98 -68.98 1.68
N VAL A 64 9.74 -69.53 0.73
CA VAL A 64 10.85 -68.82 0.07
C VAL A 64 10.31 -67.70 -0.81
N ALA A 65 9.26 -67.96 -1.60
CA ALA A 65 8.61 -66.94 -2.42
C ALA A 65 8.01 -65.81 -1.57
N PHE A 66 7.38 -66.17 -0.44
CA PHE A 66 6.85 -65.19 0.50
C PHE A 66 7.96 -64.35 1.16
N GLN A 67 9.09 -64.97 1.54
CA GLN A 67 10.25 -64.25 2.09
C GLN A 67 10.83 -63.28 1.06
N GLN A 68 11.02 -63.71 -0.19
CA GLN A 68 11.55 -62.86 -1.26
C GLN A 68 10.62 -61.68 -1.58
N ASP A 69 9.30 -61.90 -1.64
CA ASP A 69 8.32 -60.83 -1.86
C ASP A 69 8.31 -59.82 -0.70
N LEU A 70 8.43 -60.31 0.55
CA LEU A 70 8.47 -59.44 1.73
C LEU A 70 9.76 -58.61 1.78
N GLU A 71 10.90 -59.20 1.44
CA GLU A 71 12.18 -58.49 1.31
C GLU A 71 12.14 -57.45 0.18
N ALA A 72 11.58 -57.80 -0.99
CA ALA A 72 11.41 -56.87 -2.10
C ALA A 72 10.52 -55.68 -1.72
N LYS A 73 9.39 -55.93 -1.05
CA LYS A 73 8.49 -54.88 -0.53
C LYS A 73 9.19 -54.01 0.51
N TYR A 74 9.93 -54.61 1.42
CA TYR A 74 10.69 -53.88 2.44
C TYR A 74 11.73 -52.94 1.79
N HIS A 75 12.50 -53.44 0.83
CA HIS A 75 13.47 -52.62 0.10
C HIS A 75 12.81 -51.52 -0.74
N ALA A 76 11.68 -51.82 -1.39
CA ALA A 76 10.91 -50.82 -2.13
C ALA A 76 10.45 -49.68 -1.20
N VAL A 77 9.81 -50.01 -0.07
CA VAL A 77 9.35 -49.04 0.93
C VAL A 77 10.50 -48.20 1.49
N ILE A 78 11.66 -48.81 1.78
CA ILE A 78 12.84 -48.05 2.23
C ILE A 78 13.31 -47.09 1.15
N SER A 79 13.38 -47.53 -0.10
CA SER A 79 13.84 -46.68 -1.20
C SER A 79 12.90 -45.51 -1.45
N GLU A 80 11.59 -45.74 -1.38
CA GLU A 80 10.57 -44.70 -1.50
C GLU A 80 10.62 -43.72 -0.34
N ASN A 81 10.70 -44.21 0.90
CA ASN A 81 10.86 -43.37 2.08
C ASN A 81 12.13 -42.52 2.01
N ARG A 82 13.26 -43.08 1.56
CA ARG A 82 14.50 -42.31 1.38
C ARG A 82 14.34 -41.20 0.34
N ARG A 83 13.65 -41.46 -0.78
CA ARG A 83 13.35 -40.44 -1.80
C ARG A 83 12.44 -39.35 -1.24
N ALA A 84 11.37 -39.73 -0.54
CA ALA A 84 10.43 -38.78 0.08
C ALA A 84 11.13 -37.90 1.13
N VAL A 85 11.98 -38.49 1.97
CA VAL A 85 12.78 -37.73 2.95
C VAL A 85 13.73 -36.75 2.26
N ALA A 86 14.42 -37.18 1.19
CA ALA A 86 15.32 -36.30 0.44
C ALA A 86 14.59 -35.15 -0.27
N GLN A 87 13.37 -35.40 -0.75
CA GLN A 87 12.52 -34.35 -1.33
C GLN A 87 12.06 -33.35 -0.26
N LEU A 88 11.56 -33.84 0.87
CA LEU A 88 11.11 -32.99 1.97
C LEU A 88 12.25 -32.17 2.59
N SER A 89 13.46 -32.74 2.72
CA SER A 89 14.61 -31.98 3.20
C SER A 89 14.97 -30.82 2.27
N LEU A 90 14.90 -31.05 0.96
CA LEU A 90 15.18 -30.03 -0.04
C LEU A 90 14.11 -28.93 -0.06
N GLU A 91 12.83 -29.28 0.14
CA GLU A 91 11.76 -28.29 0.30
C GLU A 91 11.91 -27.47 1.58
N LEU A 92 12.27 -28.12 2.69
CA LEU A 92 12.53 -27.44 3.95
C LEU A 92 13.69 -26.45 3.82
N GLU A 93 14.80 -26.82 3.18
CA GLU A 93 15.92 -25.91 2.92
C GLU A 93 15.50 -24.72 2.03
N LYS A 94 14.67 -24.95 1.01
CA LYS A 94 14.13 -23.87 0.17
C LYS A 94 13.29 -22.88 0.98
N GLU A 95 12.40 -23.37 1.84
CA GLU A 95 11.57 -22.51 2.68
C GLU A 95 12.40 -21.78 3.75
N GLN A 96 13.41 -22.42 4.32
CA GLN A 96 14.38 -21.75 5.21
C GLN A 96 15.15 -20.64 4.47
N ASN A 97 15.58 -20.88 3.24
CA ASN A 97 16.25 -19.86 2.42
C ASN A 97 15.31 -18.72 2.01
N ARG A 98 14.03 -19.01 1.73
CA ARG A 98 13.02 -17.98 1.45
C ARG A 98 12.74 -17.12 2.67
N THR A 99 12.52 -17.74 3.82
CA THR A 99 12.21 -17.02 5.06
C THR A 99 13.37 -16.14 5.53
N THR A 100 14.62 -16.62 5.39
CA THR A 100 15.82 -15.81 5.68
C THR A 100 15.95 -14.63 4.71
N SER A 101 15.78 -14.86 3.40
CA SER A 101 15.77 -13.81 2.38
C SER A 101 14.72 -12.72 2.66
N TYR A 102 13.47 -13.12 2.97
CA TYR A 102 12.42 -12.16 3.30
C TYR A 102 12.73 -11.39 4.58
N ARG A 103 13.30 -12.04 5.59
CA ARG A 103 13.71 -11.39 6.84
C ARG A 103 14.79 -10.33 6.58
N GLU A 104 15.78 -10.64 5.76
CA GLU A 104 16.83 -9.69 5.38
C GLU A 104 16.27 -8.52 4.57
N ALA A 105 15.37 -8.79 3.62
CA ALA A 105 14.70 -7.75 2.84
C ALA A 105 13.91 -6.81 3.75
N LEU A 106 13.14 -7.34 4.72
CA LEU A 106 12.39 -6.54 5.69
C LEU A 106 13.31 -5.71 6.59
N ILE A 107 14.43 -6.25 7.05
CA ILE A 107 15.42 -5.49 7.82
C ILE A 107 16.01 -4.36 6.98
N SER A 108 16.32 -4.62 5.71
CA SER A 108 16.87 -3.61 4.79
C SER A 108 15.86 -2.48 4.53
N GLN A 109 14.59 -2.82 4.31
CA GLN A 109 13.52 -1.84 4.14
C GLN A 109 13.29 -1.05 5.42
N GLY A 110 13.28 -1.71 6.58
CA GLY A 110 13.17 -1.05 7.88
C GLY A 110 14.29 -0.03 8.11
N ARG A 111 15.54 -0.37 7.75
CA ARG A 111 16.68 0.57 7.83
C ARG A 111 16.48 1.79 6.92
N LYS A 112 16.09 1.57 5.66
CA LYS A 112 15.81 2.65 4.70
C LYS A 112 14.72 3.60 5.21
N LEU A 113 13.60 3.07 5.69
CA LEU A 113 12.50 3.89 6.23
C LEU A 113 12.92 4.70 7.45
N VAL A 114 13.78 4.15 8.30
CA VAL A 114 14.33 4.89 9.45
C VAL A 114 15.25 6.02 9.00
N GLU A 115 16.04 5.83 7.96
CA GLU A 115 16.88 6.88 7.38
C GLU A 115 16.05 7.98 6.72
N GLU A 116 15.05 7.61 5.91
CA GLU A 116 14.10 8.55 5.29
C GLU A 116 13.34 9.36 6.34
N LYS A 117 12.84 8.69 7.40
CA LYS A 117 12.19 9.38 8.52
C LYS A 117 13.11 10.41 9.17
N LYS A 118 14.38 10.08 9.41
CA LYS A 118 15.36 11.01 9.98
C LYS A 118 15.62 12.20 9.06
N LEU A 119 15.63 12.01 7.74
CA LEU A 119 15.77 13.10 6.78
C LEU A 119 14.54 14.01 6.81
N LEU A 120 13.35 13.44 6.77
CA LEU A 120 12.10 14.19 6.87
C LEU A 120 11.97 14.98 8.17
N GLU A 121 12.38 14.40 9.30
CA GLU A 121 12.41 15.10 10.59
C GLU A 121 13.34 16.31 10.57
N ARG A 122 14.50 16.22 9.91
CA ARG A 122 15.43 17.34 9.74
C ARG A 122 14.86 18.41 8.82
N GLU A 123 14.26 18.02 7.70
CA GLU A 123 13.61 18.95 6.77
C GLU A 123 12.45 19.68 7.45
N TRP A 124 11.62 18.94 8.19
CA TRP A 124 10.52 19.52 8.95
C TRP A 124 11.03 20.51 10.01
N ALA A 125 12.10 20.17 10.74
CA ALA A 125 12.71 21.09 11.70
C ALA A 125 13.24 22.37 11.03
N LYS A 126 13.88 22.26 9.86
CA LYS A 126 14.33 23.43 9.07
C LYS A 126 13.17 24.31 8.66
N VAL A 127 12.12 23.72 8.08
CA VAL A 127 10.92 24.47 7.65
C VAL A 127 10.24 25.14 8.83
N MET A 128 10.16 24.47 9.99
CA MET A 128 9.57 25.04 11.19
C MET A 128 10.41 26.20 11.75
N GLN A 129 11.75 26.12 11.65
CA GLN A 129 12.65 27.20 12.02
C GLN A 129 12.55 28.40 11.06
N GLU A 130 12.52 28.17 9.76
CA GLU A 130 12.30 29.24 8.76
C GLU A 130 10.94 29.91 8.97
N ARG A 131 9.89 29.12 9.21
CA ARG A 131 8.55 29.62 9.52
C ARG A 131 8.54 30.46 10.80
N SER A 132 9.24 30.05 11.85
CA SER A 132 9.30 30.83 13.11
C SER A 132 10.07 32.13 12.93
N GLN A 133 11.12 32.15 12.12
CA GLN A 133 11.85 33.36 11.75
C GLN A 133 11.02 34.33 10.90
N LEU A 134 10.17 33.80 10.01
CA LEU A 134 9.29 34.60 9.14
C LEU A 134 7.99 35.04 9.83
N GLN A 135 7.61 34.43 10.95
CA GLN A 135 6.36 34.75 11.63
C GLN A 135 6.26 36.21 12.11
N PRO A 136 7.32 36.82 12.69
CA PRO A 136 7.33 38.26 12.98
C PRO A 136 7.22 39.14 11.73
N LEU A 137 7.90 38.77 10.63
CA LEU A 137 7.80 39.52 9.38
C LEU A 137 6.36 39.48 8.82
N ARG A 138 5.73 38.30 8.89
CA ARG A 138 4.33 38.11 8.49
C ARG A 138 3.36 38.91 9.35
N SER A 139 3.54 38.95 10.67
CA SER A 139 2.67 39.74 11.54
C SER A 139 2.82 41.24 11.28
N VAL A 140 4.05 41.72 11.07
CA VAL A 140 4.31 43.11 10.69
C VAL A 140 3.65 43.44 9.34
N TYR A 141 3.81 42.58 8.32
CA TYR A 141 3.15 42.75 7.02
C TYR A 141 1.63 42.88 7.16
N LEU A 142 1.00 41.96 7.91
CA LEU A 142 -0.46 41.98 8.11
C LEU A 142 -0.93 43.23 8.86
N SER A 143 -0.22 43.65 9.91
CA SER A 143 -0.57 44.87 10.65
C SER A 143 -0.49 46.13 9.78
N ARG A 144 0.54 46.24 8.92
CA ARG A 144 0.66 47.35 7.96
C ARG A 144 -0.42 47.32 6.90
N LEU A 145 -0.80 46.13 6.45
CA LEU A 145 -1.86 45.97 5.47
C LEU A 145 -3.21 46.46 6.03
N GLU A 146 -3.49 46.19 7.30
CA GLU A 146 -4.70 46.64 8.00
C GLU A 146 -4.73 48.16 8.17
N GLU A 147 -3.61 48.80 8.55
CA GLU A 147 -3.49 50.26 8.62
C GLU A 147 -3.79 50.93 7.26
N GLU A 148 -3.31 50.35 6.16
CA GLU A 148 -3.54 50.88 4.80
C GLU A 148 -4.97 50.61 4.29
N GLU A 149 -5.71 49.66 4.86
CA GLU A 149 -7.11 49.42 4.49
C GLU A 149 -8.03 50.58 4.89
N ASP A 150 -7.78 51.23 6.03
CA ASP A 150 -8.50 52.44 6.43
C ASP A 150 -8.30 53.58 5.42
N TRP A 151 -7.05 53.79 4.97
CA TRP A 151 -6.73 54.78 3.94
C TRP A 151 -7.38 54.43 2.60
N GLN A 152 -7.31 53.16 2.19
CA GLN A 152 -7.92 52.68 0.95
C GLN A 152 -9.44 52.91 0.95
N ARG A 153 -10.12 52.61 2.07
CA ARG A 153 -11.56 52.88 2.22
C ARG A 153 -11.90 54.35 2.06
N LYS A 154 -11.12 55.25 2.69
CA LYS A 154 -11.29 56.71 2.54
C LYS A 154 -11.06 57.17 1.09
N ALA A 155 -10.04 56.63 0.43
CA ALA A 155 -9.74 56.95 -0.97
C ALA A 155 -10.84 56.48 -1.93
N GLN A 156 -11.39 55.28 -1.73
CA GLN A 156 -12.51 54.78 -2.55
C GLN A 156 -13.78 55.63 -2.36
N LEU A 157 -14.10 56.02 -1.12
CA LEU A 157 -15.23 56.89 -0.84
C LEU A 157 -15.07 58.25 -1.53
N MET A 158 -13.89 58.86 -1.40
CA MET A 158 -13.57 60.10 -2.12
C MET A 158 -13.72 59.94 -3.63
N LEU A 159 -13.13 58.90 -4.23
CA LEU A 159 -13.18 58.72 -5.68
C LEU A 159 -14.62 58.58 -6.17
N LYS A 160 -15.48 57.93 -5.39
CA LYS A 160 -16.92 57.86 -5.67
C LYS A 160 -17.55 59.26 -5.66
N GLU A 161 -17.30 60.06 -4.62
CA GLU A 161 -17.86 61.42 -4.50
C GLU A 161 -17.35 62.36 -5.60
N VAL A 162 -16.06 62.28 -5.93
CA VAL A 162 -15.45 63.04 -7.04
C VAL A 162 -16.04 62.58 -8.37
N GLY A 163 -16.25 61.28 -8.56
CA GLY A 163 -16.89 60.73 -9.75
C GLY A 163 -18.33 61.21 -9.93
N GLU A 164 -19.11 61.24 -8.86
CA GLU A 164 -20.48 61.78 -8.87
C GLU A 164 -20.49 63.28 -9.20
N ALA A 165 -19.59 64.06 -8.59
CA ALA A 165 -19.46 65.50 -8.86
C ALA A 165 -18.97 65.80 -10.29
N LEU A 166 -18.05 65.00 -10.83
CA LEU A 166 -17.60 65.11 -12.22
C LEU A 166 -18.72 64.74 -13.20
N ALA A 167 -19.52 63.72 -12.89
CA ALA A 167 -20.68 63.36 -13.70
C ALA A 167 -21.72 64.49 -13.72
N GLU A 168 -21.96 65.16 -12.59
CA GLU A 168 -22.86 66.31 -12.54
C GLU A 168 -22.27 67.53 -13.25
N ARG A 169 -20.96 67.80 -13.10
CA ARG A 169 -20.26 68.83 -13.88
C ARG A 169 -20.45 68.60 -15.38
N GLN A 170 -20.27 67.36 -15.84
CA GLN A 170 -20.35 67.03 -17.25
C GLN A 170 -21.81 67.04 -17.75
N ASN A 171 -22.76 66.65 -16.92
CA ASN A 171 -24.18 66.82 -17.18
C ASN A 171 -24.55 68.29 -17.40
N ILE A 172 -24.04 69.21 -16.58
CA ILE A 172 -24.25 70.65 -16.74
C ILE A 172 -23.58 71.16 -18.03
N TYR A 173 -22.37 70.68 -18.33
CA TYR A 173 -21.65 71.05 -19.56
C TYR A 173 -22.42 70.65 -20.82
N CYS A 174 -23.00 69.45 -20.84
CA CYS A 174 -23.74 68.91 -21.98
C CYS A 174 -25.21 69.36 -22.03
N SER A 175 -25.73 69.98 -20.97
CA SER A 175 -27.09 70.50 -20.94
C SER A 175 -27.19 71.84 -21.69
N LEU A 176 -28.24 71.98 -22.49
CA LEU A 176 -28.54 73.24 -23.20
C LEU A 176 -29.24 74.29 -22.32
N VAL A 177 -29.82 73.86 -21.19
CA VAL A 177 -30.69 74.69 -20.34
C VAL A 177 -29.99 75.10 -19.05
N THR A 178 -28.98 74.35 -18.62
CA THR A 178 -28.36 74.56 -17.30
C THR A 178 -27.36 75.73 -17.32
N PRO A 179 -27.38 76.63 -16.30
CA PRO A 179 -26.49 77.78 -16.27
C PRO A 179 -25.00 77.43 -16.20
N ARG A 180 -24.17 78.16 -16.94
CA ARG A 180 -22.70 78.02 -16.93
C ARG A 180 -22.07 78.33 -15.56
N HIS A 181 -22.68 79.19 -14.75
CA HIS A 181 -22.13 79.56 -13.44
C HIS A 181 -22.10 78.36 -12.48
N SER A 182 -23.12 77.50 -12.51
CA SER A 182 -23.21 76.31 -11.66
C SER A 182 -22.09 75.31 -11.96
N ARG A 183 -21.68 75.21 -13.24
CA ARG A 183 -20.50 74.43 -13.64
C ARG A 183 -19.21 74.98 -13.03
N LEU A 184 -19.00 76.29 -13.14
CA LEU A 184 -17.78 76.95 -12.64
C LEU A 184 -17.67 76.85 -11.11
N GLU A 185 -18.80 76.89 -10.40
CA GLU A 185 -18.84 76.69 -8.95
C GLU A 185 -18.43 75.27 -8.56
N LEU A 186 -18.96 74.25 -9.25
CA LEU A 186 -18.54 72.86 -9.05
C LEU A 186 -17.06 72.64 -9.35
N GLU A 187 -16.54 73.21 -10.44
CA GLU A 187 -15.13 73.12 -10.80
C GLU A 187 -14.23 73.72 -9.72
N LYS A 188 -14.60 74.90 -9.18
CA LYS A 188 -13.88 75.52 -8.06
C LYS A 188 -13.92 74.67 -6.80
N ASN A 189 -15.09 74.17 -6.42
CA ASN A 189 -15.26 73.35 -5.22
C ASN A 189 -14.44 72.05 -5.30
N LEU A 190 -14.39 71.42 -6.48
CA LEU A 190 -13.58 70.23 -6.72
C LEU A 190 -12.08 70.50 -6.61
N LEU A 191 -11.59 71.63 -7.16
CA LEU A 191 -10.17 71.99 -7.04
C LEU A 191 -9.78 72.33 -5.61
N VAL A 192 -10.61 73.07 -4.88
CA VAL A 192 -10.38 73.37 -3.46
C VAL A 192 -10.33 72.06 -2.66
N ARG A 193 -11.30 71.17 -2.87
CA ARG A 193 -11.31 69.87 -2.22
C ARG A 193 -10.08 69.03 -2.55
N ALA A 194 -9.66 69.03 -3.81
CA ALA A 194 -8.49 68.29 -4.24
C ALA A 194 -7.16 68.81 -3.66
N ALA A 195 -7.11 70.10 -3.33
CA ALA A 195 -5.96 70.72 -2.67
C ALA A 195 -5.96 70.55 -1.15
N VAL A 196 -7.15 70.51 -0.51
CA VAL A 196 -7.27 70.46 0.96
C VAL A 196 -7.31 69.03 1.48
N ASP A 197 -7.93 68.09 0.75
CA ASP A 197 -8.04 66.72 1.21
C ASP A 197 -6.70 65.99 1.03
N PRO A 198 -6.13 65.41 2.11
CA PRO A 198 -4.83 64.75 2.04
C PRO A 198 -4.82 63.56 1.07
N VAL A 199 -5.94 62.85 0.92
CA VAL A 199 -6.02 61.71 0.00
C VAL A 199 -6.06 62.18 -1.46
N ALA A 200 -6.69 63.33 -1.73
CA ALA A 200 -6.75 63.89 -3.08
C ALA A 200 -5.42 64.53 -3.48
N ALA A 201 -4.75 65.18 -2.52
CA ALA A 201 -3.40 65.70 -2.68
C ALA A 201 -2.41 64.56 -2.96
N ASP A 202 -2.50 63.45 -2.20
CA ASP A 202 -1.72 62.24 -2.46
C ASP A 202 -1.94 61.71 -3.89
N LEU A 203 -3.15 61.78 -4.43
CA LEU A 203 -3.46 61.31 -5.78
C LEU A 203 -3.12 62.34 -6.88
N GLU A 204 -2.53 63.48 -6.51
CA GLU A 204 -2.26 64.62 -7.40
C GLU A 204 -3.51 65.03 -8.20
N MET A 205 -4.67 64.91 -7.55
CA MET A 205 -5.98 64.96 -8.22
C MET A 205 -6.24 66.34 -8.85
N ALA A 206 -5.70 67.41 -8.25
CA ALA A 206 -5.87 68.78 -8.76
C ALA A 206 -5.33 68.97 -10.19
N ALA A 207 -4.21 68.32 -10.53
CA ALA A 207 -3.64 68.37 -11.87
C ALA A 207 -4.57 67.67 -12.88
N GLY A 208 -5.04 66.46 -12.55
CA GLY A 208 -5.98 65.72 -13.42
C GLY A 208 -7.34 66.41 -13.56
N LEU A 209 -7.86 67.02 -12.49
CA LEU A 209 -9.10 67.82 -12.56
C LEU A 209 -8.95 69.03 -13.49
N THR A 210 -7.81 69.72 -13.43
CA THR A 210 -7.51 70.85 -14.32
C THR A 210 -7.47 70.41 -15.78
N ASP A 211 -6.88 69.24 -16.05
CA ASP A 211 -6.84 68.65 -17.39
C ASP A 211 -8.25 68.26 -17.88
N ILE A 212 -9.05 67.59 -17.04
CA ILE A 212 -10.44 67.24 -17.34
C ILE A 212 -11.25 68.50 -17.68
N PHE A 213 -11.18 69.55 -16.87
CA PHE A 213 -12.01 70.74 -17.08
C PHE A 213 -11.68 71.46 -18.39
N LYS A 214 -10.43 71.38 -18.82
CA LYS A 214 -9.94 72.01 -20.04
C LYS A 214 -10.22 71.16 -21.29
N HIS A 215 -10.17 69.84 -21.18
CA HIS A 215 -10.13 68.95 -22.35
C HIS A 215 -11.32 68.00 -22.50
N ASP A 216 -12.14 67.79 -21.45
CA ASP A 216 -13.29 66.88 -21.56
C ASP A 216 -14.55 67.58 -22.11
N THR A 217 -14.69 67.51 -23.44
CA THR A 217 -15.78 68.16 -24.17
C THR A 217 -16.81 67.18 -24.73
N TYR A 218 -16.70 65.88 -24.42
CA TYR A 218 -17.58 64.86 -24.99
C TYR A 218 -18.96 64.82 -24.30
N CYS A 219 -20.01 64.74 -25.12
CA CYS A 219 -21.40 64.54 -24.69
C CYS A 219 -21.95 63.31 -25.41
N GLY A 220 -22.58 62.40 -24.65
CA GLY A 220 -22.96 61.07 -25.14
C GLY A 220 -24.15 61.09 -26.11
N ASP A 221 -25.13 61.94 -25.84
CA ASP A 221 -26.32 62.12 -26.66
C ASP A 221 -26.80 63.59 -26.66
N ILE A 222 -27.50 64.00 -27.71
CA ILE A 222 -27.99 65.39 -27.89
C ILE A 222 -29.01 65.77 -26.80
N TRP A 223 -29.78 64.79 -26.33
CA TRP A 223 -30.81 64.98 -25.31
C TRP A 223 -30.31 64.82 -23.88
N ASN A 224 -29.04 64.44 -23.69
CA ASN A 224 -28.43 64.23 -22.38
C ASN A 224 -29.27 63.30 -21.47
N SER A 225 -29.77 62.21 -22.05
CA SER A 225 -30.72 61.29 -21.38
C SER A 225 -30.02 60.38 -20.39
N ASN A 226 -28.72 60.11 -20.59
CA ASN A 226 -27.91 59.29 -19.71
C ASN A 226 -26.61 60.01 -19.31
N LYS A 227 -26.62 60.59 -18.11
CA LYS A 227 -25.47 61.33 -17.56
C LYS A 227 -24.15 60.55 -17.54
N ARG A 228 -24.21 59.21 -17.46
CA ARG A 228 -23.02 58.33 -17.41
C ARG A 228 -22.29 58.19 -18.74
N GLN A 229 -22.92 58.59 -19.84
CA GLN A 229 -22.30 58.56 -21.17
C GLN A 229 -21.57 59.87 -21.51
N ASN A 230 -21.74 60.91 -20.69
CA ASN A 230 -21.04 62.15 -20.90
C ASN A 230 -19.63 62.09 -20.34
N GLY A 231 -18.73 62.79 -21.03
CA GLY A 231 -17.31 62.79 -20.71
C GLY A 231 -16.64 61.51 -21.18
N ARG A 232 -15.35 61.62 -21.49
CA ARG A 232 -14.49 60.45 -21.76
C ARG A 232 -13.23 60.53 -20.93
N LEU A 233 -12.66 61.72 -20.85
CA LEU A 233 -11.42 61.96 -20.14
C LEU A 233 -11.63 61.82 -18.62
N MET A 234 -12.75 62.31 -18.08
CA MET A 234 -13.06 62.17 -16.66
C MET A 234 -13.11 60.70 -16.20
N TRP A 235 -13.67 59.81 -17.02
CA TRP A 235 -13.76 58.39 -16.68
C TRP A 235 -12.39 57.71 -16.74
N LEU A 236 -11.55 58.12 -17.69
CA LEU A 236 -10.18 57.64 -17.79
C LEU A 236 -9.36 58.05 -16.56
N TYR A 237 -9.47 59.31 -16.12
CA TYR A 237 -8.82 59.78 -14.89
C TYR A 237 -9.36 59.09 -13.63
N LEU A 238 -10.67 58.88 -13.52
CA LEU A 238 -11.25 58.13 -12.39
C LEU A 238 -10.69 56.70 -12.33
N LYS A 239 -10.59 56.01 -13.49
CA LYS A 239 -9.97 54.69 -13.56
C LYS A 239 -8.48 54.72 -13.25
N TYR A 240 -7.76 55.72 -13.72
CA TYR A 240 -6.37 55.93 -13.37
C TYR A 240 -6.20 56.09 -11.86
N TRP A 241 -6.99 56.95 -11.20
CA TRP A 241 -6.89 57.15 -9.77
C TRP A 241 -7.30 55.92 -8.96
N GLU A 242 -8.31 55.16 -9.38
CA GLU A 242 -8.64 53.85 -8.78
C GLU A 242 -7.42 52.91 -8.77
N LEU A 243 -6.73 52.78 -9.90
CA LEU A 243 -5.52 51.96 -10.01
C LEU A 243 -4.36 52.51 -9.17
N VAL A 244 -4.19 53.83 -9.12
CA VAL A 244 -3.17 54.47 -8.27
C VAL A 244 -3.42 54.19 -6.80
N VAL A 245 -4.69 54.18 -6.34
CA VAL A 245 -5.04 53.81 -4.96
C VAL A 245 -4.63 52.36 -4.65
N GLU A 246 -4.95 51.42 -5.54
CA GLU A 246 -4.55 50.02 -5.37
C GLU A 246 -3.03 49.84 -5.33
N LEU A 247 -2.32 50.49 -6.25
CA LEU A 247 -0.86 50.43 -6.31
C LEU A 247 -0.20 51.10 -5.10
N LYS A 248 -0.75 52.21 -4.60
CA LYS A 248 -0.22 52.90 -3.42
C LYS A 248 -0.33 52.08 -2.16
N LYS A 249 -1.40 51.29 -1.98
CA LYS A 249 -1.52 50.33 -0.87
C LYS A 249 -0.27 49.44 -0.78
N PHE A 250 0.09 48.79 -1.88
CA PHE A 250 1.23 47.87 -1.90
C PHE A 250 2.56 48.59 -1.77
N LYS A 251 2.74 49.74 -2.42
CA LYS A 251 3.98 50.53 -2.29
C LYS A 251 4.21 51.04 -0.87
N ARG A 252 3.15 51.42 -0.15
CA ARG A 252 3.26 51.87 1.26
C ARG A 252 3.62 50.71 2.18
N VAL A 253 2.99 49.54 1.99
CA VAL A 253 3.35 48.33 2.73
C VAL A 253 4.80 47.92 2.44
N GLU A 254 5.22 47.90 1.18
CA GLU A 254 6.59 47.60 0.77
C GLU A 254 7.59 48.55 1.43
N LYS A 255 7.36 49.87 1.32
CA LYS A 255 8.21 50.89 1.94
C LYS A 255 8.30 50.72 3.45
N ALA A 256 7.17 50.48 4.12
CA ALA A 256 7.12 50.28 5.57
C ALA A 256 7.84 49.02 6.06
N ILE A 257 8.04 48.03 5.19
CA ILE A 257 8.76 46.78 5.47
C ILE A 257 10.25 46.93 5.16
N LEU A 258 10.62 47.63 4.07
CA LEU A 258 12.00 47.83 3.65
C LEU A 258 12.75 48.91 4.45
N GLU A 259 12.04 49.88 5.03
CA GLU A 259 12.62 50.94 5.87
C GLU A 259 12.84 50.52 7.34
N LYS A 260 12.52 49.26 7.69
CA LYS A 260 12.84 48.64 8.98
C LYS A 260 13.99 47.65 8.84
#